data_AF-A0A495AMV6-F1
#
_entry.id   AF-A0A495AMV6-F1
#
_cell.length_a   1.000
_cell.length_b   1.000
_cell.length_c   1.000
_cell.angle_alpha   90.00
_cell.angle_beta   90.00
_cell.angle_gamma   90.00
#
_symmetry.space_group_name_H-M   'P 1'
#
loop_
_entity.id
_entity.type
_entity.pdbx_description
1 polymer ?
#
loop_
_entity_poly.entity_id
_entity_poly.type
_entity_poly.pdbx_seq_one_letter_code
_entity_poly.pdbx_strand_id
1 'polypeptide(L)'
;MFTILVRLLAILALSASAASAAVHDLSAHHETPAAGVYQSHGVVKKVAADSLSIAHNPIPALNWPAMTMTFSLPAEGMLPHLKAGDTVDFTFSEQGEGYQLTSVTPTK
;
A
#
# COMPACT_ATOMS: atom_id res chain seq x y z
N MET A 1 -18.13 26.31 63.19
CA MET A 1 -17.80 24.88 63.41
C MET A 1 -16.53 24.59 62.61
N PHE A 2 -15.45 24.20 63.29
CA PHE A 2 -14.12 23.75 62.79
C PHE A 2 -13.09 24.76 62.23
N THR A 3 -12.37 25.34 63.20
CA THR A 3 -10.90 25.56 63.31
C THR A 3 -9.97 25.31 62.11
N ILE A 4 -9.23 26.38 61.81
CA ILE A 4 -7.90 26.44 61.19
C ILE A 4 -6.91 25.56 61.98
N LEU A 5 -6.12 24.72 61.29
CA LEU A 5 -4.89 24.15 61.85
C LEU A 5 -3.74 24.30 60.85
N VAL A 6 -2.85 25.24 61.16
CA VAL A 6 -1.51 25.35 60.61
C VAL A 6 -0.66 24.22 61.17
N ARG A 7 0.05 23.48 60.30
CA ARG A 7 1.32 22.83 60.66
C ARG A 7 2.32 23.00 59.53
N LEU A 8 3.29 23.88 59.77
CA LEU A 8 4.58 23.86 59.07
C LEU A 8 5.33 22.58 59.42
N LEU A 9 5.88 21.90 58.42
CA LEU A 9 7.13 21.18 58.56
C LEU A 9 7.90 21.30 57.24
N ALA A 10 9.03 21.99 57.30
CA ALA A 10 10.01 22.07 56.22
C ALA A 10 10.92 20.84 56.29
N ILE A 11 11.12 20.14 55.17
CA ILE A 11 12.33 19.33 54.95
C ILE A 11 12.81 19.53 53.51
N LEU A 12 14.11 19.78 53.43
CA LEU A 12 14.92 20.18 52.31
C LEU A 12 15.34 18.97 51.44
N ALA A 13 15.28 19.17 50.12
CA ALA A 13 16.06 18.60 49.02
C ALA A 13 16.39 17.09 48.97
N LEU A 14 16.01 16.46 47.84
CA LEU A 14 17.00 15.80 46.96
C LEU A 14 16.46 15.76 45.52
N SER A 15 17.17 16.44 44.62
CA SER A 15 16.89 16.41 43.18
C SER A 15 17.21 15.02 42.61
N ALA A 16 16.22 14.37 42.00
CA ALA A 16 16.45 13.25 41.09
C ALA A 16 15.77 13.57 39.76
N SER A 17 16.57 14.02 38.79
CA SER A 17 16.16 14.13 37.40
C SER A 17 16.12 12.72 36.81
N ALA A 18 14.93 12.22 36.51
CA ALA A 18 14.73 11.04 35.67
C ALA A 18 14.07 11.49 34.38
N ALA A 19 14.88 11.92 33.42
CA ALA A 19 14.50 11.83 32.01
C ALA A 19 14.69 10.37 31.59
N SER A 20 13.63 9.68 31.17
CA SER A 20 13.74 8.74 30.06
C SER A 20 12.37 8.37 29.49
N ALA A 21 12.19 8.77 28.24
CA ALA A 21 11.42 8.12 27.19
C ALA A 21 10.00 7.65 27.53
N ALA A 22 9.03 8.53 27.31
CA ALA A 22 7.76 8.10 26.75
C ALA A 22 8.05 7.45 25.39
N VAL A 23 8.22 6.12 25.38
CA VAL A 23 8.13 5.32 24.17
C VAL A 23 6.71 5.50 23.65
N HIS A 24 6.56 6.35 22.64
CA HIS A 24 5.34 6.36 21.84
C HIS A 24 5.27 4.99 21.19
N ASP A 25 4.32 4.20 21.68
CA ASP A 25 3.80 3.02 21.02
C ASP A 25 3.42 3.39 19.60
N LEU A 26 4.33 3.14 18.66
CA LEU A 26 4.03 3.19 17.24
C LEU A 26 3.31 1.87 16.91
N SER A 27 2.08 1.74 17.40
CA SER A 27 1.09 0.88 16.77
C SER A 27 0.91 1.43 15.36
N ALA A 28 1.73 0.91 14.45
CA ALA A 28 1.55 1.06 13.03
C ALA A 28 0.16 0.50 12.72
N HIS A 29 -0.82 1.40 12.63
CA HIS A 29 -2.00 1.19 11.83
C HIS A 29 -1.49 0.98 10.40
N HIS A 30 -1.17 -0.27 10.07
CA HIS A 30 -1.32 -0.75 8.70
C HIS A 30 -2.83 -0.73 8.45
N GLU A 31 -3.36 0.47 8.22
CA GLU A 31 -4.57 0.59 7.42
C GLU A 31 -4.18 -0.01 6.09
N THR A 32 -4.63 -1.24 5.86
CA THR A 32 -4.58 -1.85 4.53
C THR A 32 -5.26 -0.84 3.61
N PRO A 33 -4.54 -0.19 2.67
CA PRO A 33 -5.18 0.73 1.75
C PRO A 33 -6.35 -0.03 1.14
N ALA A 34 -7.54 0.59 1.10
CA ALA A 34 -8.64 0.03 0.34
C ALA A 34 -8.09 -0.33 -1.05
N ALA A 35 -8.11 -1.61 -1.40
CA ALA A 35 -7.39 -2.12 -2.57
C ALA A 35 -7.83 -1.32 -3.80
N GLY A 36 -6.95 -0.43 -4.26
CA GLY A 36 -7.29 0.49 -5.32
C GLY A 36 -7.48 -0.29 -6.61
N VAL A 37 -8.51 0.06 -7.37
CA VAL A 37 -8.69 -0.41 -8.75
C VAL A 37 -8.12 0.65 -9.67
N TYR A 38 -7.16 0.24 -10.51
CA TYR A 38 -6.41 1.10 -11.39
C TYR A 38 -6.60 0.67 -12.84
N GLN A 39 -6.49 1.63 -13.75
CA GLN A 39 -6.58 1.41 -15.18
C GLN A 39 -5.31 1.93 -15.84
N SER A 40 -4.86 1.24 -16.88
CA SER A 40 -3.74 1.69 -17.70
C SER A 40 -3.82 1.09 -19.10
N HIS A 41 -2.96 1.59 -19.97
CA HIS A 41 -2.76 1.14 -21.34
C HIS A 41 -1.30 0.71 -21.49
N GLY A 42 -1.05 -0.36 -22.25
CA GLY A 42 0.32 -0.86 -22.41
C GLY A 42 0.49 -1.88 -23.53
N VAL A 43 1.70 -2.43 -23.59
CA VAL A 43 2.06 -3.48 -24.56
C VAL A 43 2.45 -4.75 -23.80
N VAL A 44 1.85 -5.87 -24.15
CA VAL A 44 2.20 -7.18 -23.60
C VAL A 44 3.64 -7.51 -24.00
N LYS A 45 4.49 -7.76 -23.01
CA LYS A 45 5.90 -8.14 -23.18
C LYS A 45 6.11 -9.63 -23.07
N LYS A 46 5.35 -10.31 -22.20
CA LYS A 46 5.42 -11.75 -21.99
C LYS A 46 4.07 -12.28 -21.52
N VAL A 47 3.74 -13.48 -21.99
CA VAL A 47 2.60 -14.27 -21.51
C VAL A 47 3.16 -15.49 -20.78
N ALA A 48 2.73 -15.70 -19.54
CA ALA A 48 3.01 -16.88 -18.74
C ALA A 48 1.70 -17.61 -18.40
N ALA A 49 1.78 -18.73 -17.68
CA ALA A 49 0.60 -19.53 -17.33
C ALA A 49 -0.36 -18.80 -16.39
N ASP A 50 0.17 -17.96 -15.50
CA ASP A 50 -0.54 -17.31 -14.40
C ASP A 50 -0.33 -15.79 -14.33
N SER A 51 0.35 -15.22 -15.33
CA SER A 51 0.71 -13.80 -15.32
C SER A 51 0.96 -13.21 -16.71
N LEU A 52 0.84 -11.88 -16.80
CA LEU A 52 1.26 -11.08 -17.94
C LEU A 52 2.30 -10.05 -17.52
N SER A 53 3.41 -9.96 -18.25
CA SER A 53 4.30 -8.82 -18.15
C SER A 53 3.86 -7.77 -19.17
N ILE A 54 3.53 -6.56 -18.71
CA ILE A 54 3.02 -5.47 -19.55
C ILE A 54 3.94 -4.26 -19.37
N ALA A 55 4.42 -3.70 -20.49
CA ALA A 55 5.02 -2.38 -20.52
C ALA A 55 3.89 -1.35 -20.50
N HIS A 56 3.58 -0.83 -19.32
CA HIS A 56 2.46 0.07 -19.10
C HIS A 56 2.88 1.53 -19.24
N ASN A 57 1.93 2.38 -19.64
CA ASN A 57 2.07 3.83 -19.59
C ASN A 57 2.11 4.33 -18.13
N PRO A 58 2.52 5.58 -17.87
CA PRO A 58 2.53 6.12 -16.51
C PRO A 58 1.15 5.97 -15.84
N ILE A 59 1.16 5.67 -14.55
CA ILE A 59 -0.06 5.49 -13.73
C ILE A 59 -0.04 6.56 -12.62
N PRO A 60 -0.63 7.74 -12.87
CA PRO A 60 -0.53 8.88 -11.95
C PRO A 60 -1.09 8.61 -10.55
N ALA A 61 -2.16 7.82 -10.46
CA ALA A 61 -2.79 7.45 -9.18
C ALA A 61 -1.82 6.72 -8.23
N LEU A 62 -0.80 6.05 -8.78
CA LEU A 62 0.22 5.31 -8.05
C LEU A 62 1.58 6.00 -8.07
N ASN A 63 1.70 7.17 -8.70
CA ASN A 63 2.98 7.84 -8.98
C ASN A 63 3.99 6.95 -9.72
N TRP A 64 3.50 6.02 -10.55
CA TRP A 64 4.39 5.14 -11.32
C TRP A 64 4.74 5.74 -12.68
N PRO A 65 6.03 5.74 -13.07
CA PRO A 65 6.42 6.07 -14.43
C PRO A 65 6.00 4.96 -15.39
N ALA A 66 6.23 5.17 -16.70
CA ALA A 66 6.14 4.08 -17.66
C ALA A 66 7.20 3.02 -17.34
N MET A 67 6.79 1.78 -17.17
CA MET A 67 7.69 0.66 -16.85
C MET A 67 7.09 -0.68 -17.28
N THR A 68 7.90 -1.74 -17.22
CA THR A 68 7.41 -3.11 -17.43
C THR A 68 7.18 -3.76 -16.07
N MET A 69 5.95 -4.22 -15.83
CA MET A 69 5.57 -4.89 -14.60
C MET A 69 4.81 -6.18 -14.90
N THR A 70 4.93 -7.16 -14.00
CA THR A 70 4.18 -8.41 -14.06
C THR A 70 2.91 -8.29 -13.23
N PHE A 71 1.79 -8.67 -13.83
CA PHE A 71 0.49 -8.72 -13.20
C PHE A 71 -0.02 -10.16 -13.19
N SER A 72 -0.51 -10.62 -12.05
CA SER A 72 -1.09 -11.95 -11.91
C SER A 72 -2.45 -12.04 -12.59
N LEU A 73 -2.82 -13.24 -13.03
CA LEU A 73 -4.16 -13.53 -13.56
C LEU A 73 -5.13 -13.89 -12.44
N PRO A 74 -6.44 -13.63 -12.61
CA PRO A 74 -7.45 -14.17 -11.71
C PRO A 74 -7.51 -15.69 -11.83
N ALA A 75 -7.74 -16.40 -10.72
CA ALA A 75 -7.71 -17.86 -10.65
C ALA A 75 -8.71 -18.54 -11.61
N GLU A 76 -9.80 -17.85 -11.95
CA GLU A 76 -10.87 -18.34 -12.84
C GLU A 76 -10.90 -17.57 -14.18
N GLY A 77 -9.93 -16.71 -14.44
CA GLY A 77 -9.95 -15.77 -15.56
C GLY A 77 -9.45 -16.38 -16.86
N MET A 78 -10.36 -16.64 -17.79
CA MET A 78 -9.97 -16.80 -19.20
C MET A 78 -9.73 -15.42 -19.78
N LEU A 79 -8.48 -14.95 -19.73
CA LEU A 79 -8.09 -13.75 -20.44
C LEU A 79 -8.26 -13.95 -21.96
N PRO A 80 -8.52 -12.89 -22.73
CA PRO A 80 -8.45 -12.97 -24.18
C PRO A 80 -7.11 -13.57 -24.63
N HIS A 81 -7.10 -14.23 -25.79
CA HIS A 81 -5.89 -14.82 -26.33
C HIS A 81 -4.90 -13.70 -26.72
N LEU A 82 -3.91 -13.49 -25.86
CA LEU A 82 -2.90 -12.44 -25.99
C LEU A 82 -1.54 -13.04 -26.37
N LYS A 83 -0.72 -12.24 -27.06
CA LYS A 83 0.69 -12.55 -27.35
C LYS A 83 1.57 -11.35 -27.05
N ALA A 84 2.87 -11.59 -26.96
CA ALA A 84 3.84 -10.51 -26.88
C ALA A 84 3.72 -9.58 -28.11
N GLY A 85 3.69 -8.28 -27.86
CA GLY A 85 3.47 -7.23 -28.86
C GLY A 85 2.04 -6.68 -28.92
N ASP A 86 1.06 -7.38 -28.34
CA ASP A 86 -0.33 -6.88 -28.32
C ASP A 86 -0.43 -5.60 -27.48
N THR A 87 -1.17 -4.63 -28.01
CA THR A 87 -1.51 -3.42 -27.27
C THR A 87 -2.82 -3.65 -26.54
N VAL A 88 -2.88 -3.28 -25.26
CA VAL A 88 -4.01 -3.58 -24.39
C VAL A 88 -4.39 -2.40 -23.51
N ASP A 89 -5.69 -2.23 -23.31
CA ASP A 89 -6.26 -1.52 -22.16
C ASP A 89 -6.53 -2.53 -21.05
N PHE A 90 -6.16 -2.22 -19.82
CA PHE A 90 -6.30 -3.16 -18.72
C PHE A 90 -6.65 -2.47 -17.40
N THR A 91 -7.35 -3.24 -16.56
CA THR A 91 -7.71 -2.87 -15.19
C THR A 91 -7.06 -3.86 -14.24
N PHE A 92 -6.55 -3.39 -13.11
CA PHE A 92 -5.92 -4.21 -12.09
C PHE A 92 -6.21 -3.69 -10.70
N SER A 93 -6.03 -4.54 -9.69
CA SER A 93 -6.10 -4.16 -8.29
C SER A 93 -4.91 -4.71 -7.52
N GLU A 94 -4.60 -4.08 -6.38
CA GLU A 94 -3.68 -4.66 -5.41
C GLU A 94 -4.28 -5.93 -4.79
N GLN A 95 -3.48 -6.99 -4.69
CA GLN A 95 -3.87 -8.29 -4.12
C GLN A 95 -2.68 -8.87 -3.35
N GLY A 96 -2.82 -8.95 -2.03
CA GLY A 96 -1.73 -9.40 -1.15
C GLY A 96 -0.49 -8.52 -1.32
N GLU A 97 0.60 -9.13 -1.79
CA GLU A 97 1.89 -8.44 -1.99
C GLU A 97 2.11 -7.99 -3.46
N GLY A 98 1.11 -8.13 -4.33
CA GLY A 98 1.26 -7.85 -5.76
C GLY A 98 0.02 -7.22 -6.41
N TYR A 99 -0.01 -7.24 -7.74
CA TYR A 99 -1.09 -6.67 -8.54
C TYR A 99 -1.70 -7.74 -9.43
N GLN A 100 -3.03 -7.82 -9.44
CA GLN A 100 -3.79 -8.78 -10.23
C GLN A 100 -4.65 -8.06 -11.27
N LEU A 101 -4.66 -8.59 -12.49
CA LEU A 101 -5.57 -8.12 -13.54
C LEU A 101 -7.01 -8.48 -13.19
N THR A 102 -7.90 -7.51 -13.38
CA THR A 102 -9.36 -7.70 -13.30
C THR A 102 -10.02 -7.63 -14.66
N SER A 103 -9.39 -6.97 -15.64
CA SER A 103 -9.81 -6.95 -17.05
C SER A 103 -8.63 -6.63 -17.96
N VAL A 104 -8.64 -7.13 -19.18
CA VAL A 104 -7.71 -6.77 -20.25
C VAL A 104 -8.40 -6.90 -21.59
N THR A 105 -8.22 -5.91 -22.47
CA THR A 105 -8.85 -5.84 -23.78
C THR A 105 -7.80 -5.45 -24.83
N PRO A 106 -7.60 -6.24 -25.90
CA PRO A 106 -6.76 -5.84 -27.02
C PRO A 106 -7.31 -4.59 -27.71
N THR A 107 -6.43 -3.65 -28.07
CA THR A 107 -6.82 -2.38 -28.71
C THR A 107 -6.41 -2.30 -30.18
N LYS A 108 -5.60 -3.24 -30.67
CA LYS A 108 -5.18 -3.39 -32.08
C LYS A 108 -4.88 -4.83 -32.44
#